data_AF-N8YCR1-F1
#
_entry.id   AF-N8YCR1-F1
#
_cell.length_a   1.000
_cell.length_b   1.000
_cell.length_c   1.000
_cell.angle_alpha   90.00
_cell.angle_beta   90.00
_cell.angle_gamma   90.00
#
_symmetry.space_group_name_H-M   'P 1'
#
loop_
_entity.id
_entity.type
_entity.pdbx_description
1 polymer ?
#
loop_
_entity_poly.entity_id
_entity_poly.type
_entity_poly.pdbx_seq_one_letter_code
_entity_poly.pdbx_strand_id
1 'polypeptide(L)'
;MLLESIYETIDLIENIMRIYPALKQIPDFVQKNGKKNLTQATINELNVLIRDLCKVSPQDKARAFNRVGLIYTYLNDFEKAKDYYYESYSLDHDENVYVNYLITLQRLNQISLAFDEAFSFLDMNLNNKVVFNSLLQMTCKYPSQFRLNKLYEYRNFQTESLDLSEQYDQLLNGLVEDISVLSKYEIDLEYFERYMTLAVEVVNSAFKCKLNIETFDNEEINQFVICVGSQFFNIEDIVYLNQKFESSLHILVNEEELSKDQYFDHLTKISLVFASIHPDSMVAA
;
A
#
# COMPACT_ATOMS: atom_id res chain seq x y z
N MET A 1 5.38 17.93 0.03
CA MET A 1 6.37 17.49 1.04
C MET A 1 5.59 17.21 2.32
N LEU A 2 5.17 15.96 2.48
CA LEU A 2 4.18 15.51 3.46
C LEU A 2 4.66 14.15 3.96
N LEU A 3 5.33 14.25 5.12
CA LEU A 3 5.65 13.31 6.19
C LEU A 3 5.58 11.78 5.89
N GLU A 4 6.70 11.06 5.88
CA GLU A 4 7.51 10.64 7.04
C GLU A 4 7.02 9.40 7.82
N SER A 5 5.93 8.72 7.47
CA SER A 5 5.53 7.51 8.23
C SER A 5 6.26 6.19 7.92
N ILE A 6 7.43 6.25 7.24
CA ILE A 6 8.41 5.13 7.22
C ILE A 6 9.69 5.51 7.99
N TYR A 7 10.04 6.81 8.03
CA TYR A 7 11.11 7.29 8.90
C TYR A 7 10.65 7.32 10.36
N GLU A 8 9.36 7.61 10.64
CA GLU A 8 8.81 7.40 11.97
C GLU A 8 8.80 5.93 12.36
N THR A 9 8.71 4.97 11.44
CA THR A 9 8.89 3.55 11.82
C THR A 9 10.33 3.27 12.21
N ILE A 10 11.32 3.87 11.55
CA ILE A 10 12.75 3.73 11.91
C ILE A 10 13.07 4.47 13.21
N ASP A 11 12.56 5.68 13.42
CA ASP A 11 12.75 6.48 14.64
C ASP A 11 11.95 5.93 15.84
N LEU A 12 10.77 5.34 15.62
CA LEU A 12 9.98 4.60 16.61
C LEU A 12 10.65 3.26 16.93
N ILE A 13 11.23 2.59 15.94
CA ILE A 13 12.11 1.43 16.15
C ILE A 13 13.34 1.87 16.97
N GLU A 14 13.94 3.03 16.70
CA GLU A 14 15.07 3.60 17.47
C GLU A 14 14.73 3.94 18.92
N ASN A 15 13.52 4.44 19.19
CA ASN A 15 13.08 4.72 20.57
C ASN A 15 12.69 3.44 21.34
N ILE A 16 12.06 2.46 20.67
CA ILE A 16 11.72 1.15 21.25
C ILE A 16 12.99 0.30 21.50
N MET A 17 14.04 0.49 20.70
CA MET A 17 15.37 -0.13 20.87
C MET A 17 16.10 0.27 22.15
N ARG A 18 15.67 1.36 22.81
CA ARG A 18 16.31 1.87 24.05
C ARG A 18 15.90 1.12 25.33
N ILE A 19 14.80 0.37 25.32
CA ILE A 19 14.15 -0.15 26.55
C ILE A 19 14.46 -1.64 26.83
N TYR A 20 14.85 -2.46 25.84
CA TYR A 20 15.08 -3.92 26.06
C TYR A 20 16.31 -4.50 25.33
N PRO A 21 17.47 -4.64 26.01
CA PRO A 21 18.72 -5.11 25.42
C PRO A 21 18.76 -6.60 25.02
N ALA A 22 17.78 -7.40 25.41
CA ALA A 22 17.69 -8.83 25.07
C ALA A 22 17.12 -9.09 23.66
N LEU A 23 16.57 -8.07 22.99
CA LEU A 23 15.90 -8.18 21.68
C LEU A 23 16.78 -7.68 20.52
N LYS A 24 18.09 -7.82 20.68
CA LYS A 24 19.14 -7.25 19.84
C LYS A 24 19.01 -7.71 18.37
N GLN A 25 18.65 -6.73 17.54
CA GLN A 25 18.84 -6.62 16.09
C GLN A 25 17.93 -7.46 15.18
N ILE A 26 17.09 -6.76 14.40
CA ILE A 26 17.00 -7.11 12.98
C ILE A 26 18.42 -6.89 12.42
N PRO A 27 19.09 -7.90 11.85
CA PRO A 27 20.49 -7.76 11.46
C PRO A 27 20.72 -6.59 10.50
N ASP A 28 21.79 -5.83 10.71
CA ASP A 28 22.15 -4.63 9.93
C ASP A 28 22.15 -4.86 8.40
N PHE A 29 22.34 -6.11 7.94
CA PHE A 29 22.28 -6.43 6.50
C PHE A 29 20.86 -6.35 5.91
N VAL A 30 19.81 -6.53 6.71
CA VAL A 30 18.41 -6.35 6.30
C VAL A 30 18.14 -4.87 5.98
N GLN A 31 18.84 -3.97 6.69
CA GLN A 31 18.79 -2.52 6.48
C GLN A 31 19.73 -2.07 5.35
N LYS A 32 20.90 -2.69 5.19
CA LYS A 32 21.98 -2.25 4.30
C LYS A 32 21.90 -2.78 2.87
N ASN A 33 21.39 -4.00 2.67
CA ASN A 33 21.24 -4.58 1.34
C ASN A 33 19.86 -4.24 0.80
N GLY A 34 19.77 -3.13 0.05
CA GLY A 34 18.61 -2.85 -0.79
C GLY A 34 18.12 -4.14 -1.48
N LYS A 35 16.82 -4.35 -1.43
CA LYS A 35 16.05 -5.61 -1.54
C LYS A 35 16.26 -6.49 -2.80
N LYS A 36 17.27 -6.25 -3.64
CA LYS A 36 17.50 -6.96 -4.90
C LYS A 36 18.14 -8.35 -4.76
N ASN A 37 18.74 -8.74 -3.63
CA ASN A 37 19.39 -10.08 -3.49
C ASN A 37 19.32 -10.66 -2.07
N LEU A 38 18.25 -11.41 -1.73
CA LEU A 38 18.25 -12.25 -0.53
C LEU A 38 19.02 -13.53 -0.80
N THR A 39 20.12 -13.76 -0.07
CA THR A 39 20.86 -15.03 -0.17
C THR A 39 20.13 -16.13 0.59
N GLN A 40 20.35 -17.39 0.23
CA GLN A 40 19.80 -18.52 0.97
C GLN A 40 20.26 -18.53 2.45
N ALA A 41 21.48 -18.05 2.72
CA ALA A 41 21.99 -17.90 4.08
C ALA A 41 21.13 -16.93 4.89
N THR A 42 20.83 -15.76 4.32
CA THR A 42 19.95 -14.76 4.93
C THR A 42 18.54 -15.31 5.20
N ILE A 43 17.96 -16.03 4.24
CA ILE A 43 16.63 -16.65 4.43
C ILE A 43 16.67 -17.65 5.59
N ASN A 44 17.74 -18.45 5.68
CA ASN A 44 17.91 -19.41 6.78
C ASN A 44 18.02 -18.71 8.14
N GLU A 45 18.76 -17.61 8.23
CA GLU A 45 18.89 -16.81 9.46
C GLU A 45 17.53 -16.22 9.90
N LEU A 46 16.76 -15.65 8.96
CA LEU A 46 15.42 -15.13 9.25
C LEU A 46 14.47 -16.24 9.73
N ASN A 47 14.56 -17.44 9.16
CA ASN A 47 13.78 -18.59 9.60
C ASN A 47 14.18 -19.12 10.99
N VAL A 48 15.42 -18.92 11.42
CA VAL A 48 15.84 -19.19 12.81
C VAL A 48 15.25 -18.13 13.73
N LEU A 49 15.35 -16.85 13.37
CA LEU A 49 14.80 -15.74 14.14
C LEU A 49 13.29 -15.87 14.36
N ILE A 50 12.52 -16.22 13.32
CA ILE A 50 11.07 -16.48 13.44
C ILE A 50 10.81 -17.57 14.49
N ARG A 51 11.56 -18.68 14.44
CA ARG A 51 11.39 -19.80 15.39
C ARG A 51 11.67 -19.40 16.83
N ASP A 52 12.60 -18.47 17.06
CA ASP A 52 12.92 -17.98 18.39
C ASP A 52 11.90 -16.96 18.89
N LEU A 53 11.43 -16.06 18.01
CA LEU A 53 10.35 -15.12 18.31
C LEU A 53 9.04 -15.82 18.68
N CYS A 54 8.71 -16.96 18.07
CA CYS A 54 7.51 -17.72 18.41
C CYS A 54 7.56 -18.44 19.78
N LYS A 55 8.71 -18.41 20.48
CA LYS A 55 8.90 -19.07 21.79
C LYS A 55 8.98 -18.09 22.96
N VAL A 56 8.77 -16.80 22.72
CA VAL A 56 8.86 -15.79 23.78
C VAL A 56 7.77 -15.97 24.83
N SER A 57 7.95 -15.29 25.97
CA SER A 57 6.96 -15.28 27.04
C SER A 57 5.62 -14.71 26.56
N PRO A 58 4.47 -15.08 27.18
CA PRO A 58 3.17 -14.52 26.80
C PRO A 58 3.11 -12.99 26.82
N GLN A 59 3.88 -12.33 27.70
CA GLN A 59 3.93 -10.87 27.85
C GLN A 59 4.65 -10.17 26.68
N ASP A 60 5.52 -10.89 25.95
CA ASP A 60 6.25 -10.37 24.79
C ASP A 60 5.63 -10.82 23.46
N LYS A 61 4.59 -11.65 23.51
CA LYS A 61 4.07 -12.39 22.36
C LYS A 61 3.51 -11.47 21.27
N ALA A 62 2.77 -10.41 21.63
CA ALA A 62 2.26 -9.44 20.67
C ALA A 62 3.41 -8.79 19.89
N ARG A 63 4.38 -8.19 20.59
CA ARG A 63 5.57 -7.57 19.98
C ARG A 63 6.38 -8.55 19.13
N ALA A 64 6.51 -9.80 19.56
CA ALA A 64 7.19 -10.83 18.77
C ALA A 64 6.42 -11.19 17.50
N PHE A 65 5.10 -11.30 17.56
CA PHE A 65 4.25 -11.59 16.40
C PHE A 65 4.26 -10.45 15.38
N ASN A 66 4.19 -9.19 15.82
CA ASN A 66 4.39 -8.04 14.92
C ASN A 66 5.74 -8.15 14.17
N ARG A 67 6.82 -8.49 14.88
CA ARG A 67 8.15 -8.68 14.27
C ARG A 67 8.18 -9.84 13.27
N VAL A 68 7.50 -10.94 13.59
CA VAL A 68 7.37 -12.06 12.65
C VAL A 68 6.59 -11.64 11.39
N GLY A 69 5.52 -10.87 11.55
CA GLY A 69 4.77 -10.26 10.43
C GLY A 69 5.66 -9.40 9.54
N LEU A 70 6.52 -8.56 10.13
CA LEU A 70 7.51 -7.74 9.41
C LEU A 70 8.53 -8.60 8.65
N ILE A 71 9.03 -9.67 9.26
CA ILE A 71 9.97 -10.59 8.60
C ILE A 71 9.28 -11.30 7.42
N TYR A 72 8.04 -11.78 7.58
CA TYR A 72 7.32 -12.41 6.48
C TYR A 72 6.98 -11.42 5.37
N THR A 73 6.64 -10.18 5.71
CA THR A 73 6.50 -9.09 4.73
C THR A 73 7.80 -8.89 3.95
N TYR A 74 8.95 -8.94 4.64
CA TYR A 74 10.26 -8.84 4.00
C TYR A 74 10.58 -10.02 3.07
N LEU A 75 10.12 -11.22 3.44
CA LEU A 75 10.23 -12.45 2.65
C LEU A 75 9.17 -12.56 1.53
N ASN A 76 8.26 -11.59 1.40
CA ASN A 76 7.08 -11.63 0.51
C ASN A 76 6.11 -12.80 0.78
N ASP A 77 6.14 -13.38 1.98
CA ASP A 77 5.16 -14.38 2.42
C ASP A 77 3.99 -13.66 3.09
N PHE A 78 3.20 -12.96 2.28
CA PHE A 78 2.16 -12.05 2.78
C PHE A 78 1.02 -12.79 3.49
N GLU A 79 0.73 -14.05 3.15
CA GLU A 79 -0.26 -14.85 3.85
C GLU A 79 0.15 -15.06 5.31
N LYS A 80 1.40 -15.47 5.57
CA LYS A 80 1.89 -15.58 6.95
C LYS A 80 1.99 -14.22 7.63
N ALA A 81 2.43 -13.19 6.91
CA ALA A 81 2.51 -11.84 7.47
C ALA A 81 1.15 -11.37 7.99
N LYS A 82 0.09 -11.58 7.20
CA LYS A 82 -1.30 -11.25 7.54
C LYS A 82 -1.71 -11.92 8.85
N ASP A 83 -1.49 -13.24 8.96
CA ASP A 83 -1.88 -14.00 10.15
C ASP A 83 -1.15 -13.49 11.41
N TYR A 84 0.16 -13.27 11.33
CA TYR A 84 0.95 -12.79 12.47
C TYR A 84 0.62 -11.34 12.87
N TYR A 85 0.33 -10.44 11.92
CA TYR A 85 -0.13 -9.10 12.27
C TYR A 85 -1.51 -9.15 12.96
N TYR A 86 -2.44 -9.95 12.44
CA TYR A 86 -3.76 -10.08 13.06
C TYR A 86 -3.67 -10.69 14.47
N GLU A 87 -2.88 -11.74 14.67
CA GLU A 87 -2.64 -12.32 15.99
C GLU A 87 -1.97 -11.33 16.94
N SER A 88 -1.00 -10.54 16.47
CA SER A 88 -0.37 -9.49 17.27
C SER A 88 -1.37 -8.41 17.69
N TYR A 89 -2.17 -7.92 16.76
CA TYR A 89 -3.20 -6.92 17.04
C TYR A 89 -4.25 -7.46 18.02
N SER A 90 -4.68 -8.72 17.87
CA SER A 90 -5.64 -9.35 18.79
C SER A 90 -5.15 -9.44 20.25
N LEU A 91 -3.83 -9.38 20.47
CA LEU A 91 -3.23 -9.44 21.80
C LEU A 91 -3.06 -8.07 22.47
N ASP A 92 -2.70 -7.03 21.72
CA ASP A 92 -2.27 -5.73 22.28
C ASP A 92 -2.98 -4.52 21.67
N HIS A 93 -3.82 -4.73 20.66
CA HIS A 93 -4.65 -3.72 19.99
C HIS A 93 -3.88 -2.51 19.42
N ASP A 94 -2.59 -2.69 19.10
CA ASP A 94 -1.75 -1.66 18.48
C ASP A 94 -2.22 -1.34 17.06
N GLU A 95 -2.62 -0.10 16.81
CA GLU A 95 -3.22 0.31 15.55
C GLU A 95 -2.22 0.35 14.40
N ASN A 96 -0.93 0.53 14.68
CA ASN A 96 0.10 0.43 13.65
C ASN A 96 0.24 -1.01 13.14
N VAL A 97 0.07 -1.99 14.04
CA VAL A 97 0.02 -3.41 13.67
C VAL A 97 -1.21 -3.69 12.82
N TYR A 98 -2.36 -3.11 13.18
CA TYR A 98 -3.57 -3.25 12.38
C TYR A 98 -3.43 -2.63 10.99
N VAL A 99 -2.79 -1.46 10.86
CA VAL A 99 -2.46 -0.87 9.55
C VAL A 99 -1.53 -1.77 8.74
N ASN A 100 -0.53 -2.41 9.36
CA ASN A 100 0.30 -3.40 8.66
C ASN A 100 -0.53 -4.59 8.14
N TYR A 101 -1.52 -5.03 8.92
CA TYR A 101 -2.48 -6.05 8.48
C TYR A 101 -3.28 -5.57 7.26
N LEU A 102 -3.86 -4.36 7.28
CA LEU A 102 -4.60 -3.78 6.16
C LEU A 102 -3.74 -3.63 4.89
N ILE A 103 -2.49 -3.18 5.05
CA ILE A 103 -1.53 -3.10 3.93
C ILE A 103 -1.23 -4.50 3.39
N THR A 104 -1.11 -5.50 4.25
CA THR A 104 -0.85 -6.88 3.82
C THR A 104 -2.03 -7.45 3.04
N LEU A 105 -3.28 -7.17 3.45
CA LEU A 105 -4.46 -7.50 2.66
C LEU A 105 -4.39 -6.88 1.26
N GLN A 106 -3.95 -5.63 1.13
CA GLN A 106 -3.74 -5.02 -0.19
C GLN A 106 -2.66 -5.73 -1.02
N ARG A 107 -1.58 -6.20 -0.38
CA ARG A 107 -0.52 -6.98 -1.05
C ARG A 107 -0.98 -8.37 -1.50
N LEU A 108 -1.98 -8.92 -0.82
CA LEU A 108 -2.67 -10.16 -1.19
C LEU A 108 -3.83 -9.93 -2.17
N ASN A 109 -4.02 -8.72 -2.67
CA ASN A 109 -5.14 -8.35 -3.54
C ASN A 109 -6.53 -8.60 -2.89
N GLN A 110 -6.60 -8.53 -1.56
CA GLN A 110 -7.83 -8.62 -0.79
C GLN A 110 -8.39 -7.22 -0.53
N ILE A 111 -8.57 -6.43 -1.60
CA ILE A 111 -8.89 -5.00 -1.51
C ILE A 111 -10.23 -4.75 -0.81
N SER A 112 -11.29 -5.47 -1.20
CA SER A 112 -12.61 -5.36 -0.55
C SER A 112 -12.50 -5.64 0.95
N LEU A 113 -11.85 -6.75 1.33
CA LEU A 113 -11.68 -7.12 2.72
C LEU A 113 -10.89 -6.05 3.49
N ALA A 114 -9.84 -5.46 2.88
CA ALA A 114 -9.08 -4.39 3.51
C ALA A 114 -9.96 -3.17 3.82
N PHE A 115 -10.86 -2.79 2.91
CA PHE A 115 -11.82 -1.70 3.16
C PHE A 115 -12.85 -2.08 4.23
N ASP A 116 -13.41 -3.28 4.16
CA ASP A 116 -14.42 -3.76 5.12
C ASP A 116 -13.85 -3.79 6.54
N GLU A 117 -12.62 -4.26 6.71
CA GLU A 117 -11.88 -4.26 7.97
C GLU A 117 -11.62 -2.83 8.47
N ALA A 118 -11.15 -1.93 7.61
CA ALA A 118 -10.91 -0.53 7.97
C ALA A 118 -12.21 0.20 8.39
N PHE A 119 -13.31 -0.05 7.68
CA PHE A 119 -14.62 0.51 8.03
C PHE A 119 -15.13 -0.03 9.36
N SER A 120 -15.11 -1.35 9.54
CA SER A 120 -15.51 -2.00 10.79
C SER A 120 -14.71 -1.46 11.98
N PHE A 121 -13.40 -1.28 11.82
CA PHE A 121 -12.56 -0.70 12.86
C PHE A 121 -12.98 0.73 13.21
N LEU A 122 -13.18 1.60 12.21
CA LEU A 122 -13.53 3.00 12.42
C LEU A 122 -14.95 3.19 12.92
N ASP A 123 -15.89 2.34 12.54
CA ASP A 123 -17.25 2.32 13.11
C ASP A 123 -17.22 2.11 14.64
N MET A 124 -16.23 1.37 15.15
CA MET A 124 -16.02 1.16 16.59
C MET A 124 -15.09 2.22 17.22
N ASN A 125 -14.24 2.87 16.42
CA ASN A 125 -13.18 3.77 16.89
C ASN A 125 -13.10 5.04 16.03
N LEU A 126 -14.18 5.84 16.02
CA LEU A 126 -14.38 6.93 15.05
C LEU A 126 -13.27 7.99 15.00
N ASN A 127 -12.53 8.23 16.08
CA ASN A 127 -11.42 9.20 16.13
C ASN A 127 -10.03 8.53 16.00
N ASN A 128 -9.96 7.32 15.44
CA ASN A 128 -8.67 6.66 15.23
C ASN A 128 -7.96 7.18 13.97
N LYS A 129 -7.04 8.12 14.18
CA LYS A 129 -6.28 8.75 13.10
C LYS A 129 -5.39 7.80 12.31
N VAL A 130 -4.84 6.77 12.96
CA VAL A 130 -3.89 5.85 12.33
C VAL A 130 -4.60 5.03 11.26
N VAL A 131 -5.76 4.45 11.60
CA VAL A 131 -6.57 3.69 10.65
C VAL A 131 -7.27 4.60 9.65
N PHE A 132 -7.73 5.80 10.06
CA PHE A 132 -8.29 6.79 9.14
C PHE A 132 -7.28 7.18 8.05
N ASN A 133 -6.03 7.45 8.41
CA ASN A 133 -4.96 7.74 7.44
C ASN A 133 -4.74 6.59 6.45
N SER A 134 -4.73 5.35 6.95
CA SER A 134 -4.61 4.17 6.10
C SER A 134 -5.80 4.06 5.12
N LEU A 135 -7.02 4.29 5.61
CA LEU A 135 -8.23 4.29 4.77
C LEU A 135 -8.19 5.39 3.70
N LEU A 136 -7.74 6.60 4.06
CA LEU A 136 -7.59 7.72 3.13
C LEU A 136 -6.60 7.35 2.01
N GLN A 137 -5.42 6.85 2.37
CA GLN A 137 -4.41 6.43 1.39
C GLN A 137 -4.90 5.29 0.48
N MET A 138 -5.60 4.31 1.05
CA MET A 138 -6.23 3.25 0.28
C MET A 138 -7.27 3.79 -0.70
N THR A 139 -8.07 4.76 -0.28
CA THR A 139 -9.10 5.36 -1.13
C THR A 139 -8.47 6.18 -2.25
N CYS A 140 -7.39 6.92 -2.01
CA CYS A 140 -6.62 7.60 -3.07
C CYS A 140 -6.13 6.62 -4.13
N LYS A 141 -5.76 5.40 -3.73
CA LYS A 141 -5.32 4.35 -4.66
C LYS A 141 -6.47 3.67 -5.39
N TYR A 142 -7.64 3.58 -4.76
CA TYR A 142 -8.83 2.93 -5.28
C TYR A 142 -10.06 3.83 -5.10
N PRO A 143 -10.19 4.91 -5.90
CA PRO A 143 -11.25 5.90 -5.71
C PRO A 143 -12.63 5.30 -5.97
N SER A 144 -13.59 5.70 -5.14
CA SER A 144 -15.00 5.31 -5.26
C SER A 144 -15.86 6.30 -4.51
N GLN A 145 -17.03 6.66 -5.07
CA GLN A 145 -17.96 7.57 -4.42
C GLN A 145 -18.41 7.05 -3.05
N PHE A 146 -18.60 5.74 -2.90
CA PHE A 146 -18.98 5.14 -1.62
C PHE A 146 -17.89 5.33 -0.55
N ARG A 147 -16.63 5.09 -0.92
CA ARG A 147 -15.47 5.22 -0.02
C ARG A 147 -15.22 6.68 0.36
N LEU A 148 -15.37 7.59 -0.60
CA LEU A 148 -15.29 9.04 -0.37
C LEU A 148 -16.36 9.50 0.63
N ASN A 149 -17.61 9.04 0.46
CA ASN A 149 -18.68 9.37 1.41
C ASN A 149 -18.34 8.89 2.83
N LYS A 150 -17.82 7.66 2.96
CA LYS A 150 -17.34 7.12 4.24
C LYS A 150 -16.21 7.94 4.84
N LEU A 151 -15.25 8.38 4.04
CA LEU A 151 -14.19 9.27 4.51
C LEU A 151 -14.74 10.60 5.05
N TYR A 152 -15.70 11.23 4.36
CA TYR A 152 -16.35 12.44 4.89
C TYR A 152 -17.10 12.19 6.20
N GLU A 153 -17.75 11.03 6.35
CA GLU A 153 -18.38 10.64 7.62
C GLU A 153 -17.34 10.59 8.75
N TYR A 154 -16.24 9.85 8.57
CA TYR A 154 -15.20 9.69 9.58
C TYR A 154 -14.38 10.97 9.82
N ARG A 155 -14.24 11.81 8.80
CA ARG A 155 -13.51 13.08 8.86
C ARG A 155 -14.06 14.00 9.95
N ASN A 156 -15.38 14.01 10.13
CA ASN A 156 -16.06 14.83 11.16
C ASN A 156 -15.66 14.46 12.59
N PHE A 157 -15.09 13.26 12.81
CA PHE A 157 -14.67 12.79 14.11
C PHE A 157 -13.18 13.00 14.38
N GLN A 158 -12.38 13.36 13.37
CA GLN A 158 -10.94 13.54 13.54
C GLN A 158 -10.63 14.90 14.18
N THR A 159 -9.97 14.89 15.34
CA THR A 159 -9.54 16.12 16.03
C THR A 159 -8.08 16.43 15.71
N GLU A 160 -7.79 17.41 14.86
CA GLU A 160 -6.46 17.60 14.27
C GLU A 160 -5.92 19.02 14.35
N SER A 161 -4.61 19.17 14.15
CA SER A 161 -4.01 20.48 13.92
C SER A 161 -4.52 21.06 12.60
N LEU A 162 -4.47 22.38 12.47
CA LEU A 162 -4.88 23.08 11.25
C LEU A 162 -4.10 22.57 10.02
N ASP A 163 -2.78 22.41 10.14
CA ASP A 163 -1.92 21.95 9.04
C ASP A 163 -2.31 20.55 8.54
N LEU A 164 -2.63 19.63 9.45
CA LEU A 164 -3.05 18.27 9.08
C LEU A 164 -4.46 18.28 8.47
N SER A 165 -5.32 19.16 8.97
CA SER A 165 -6.66 19.38 8.41
C SER A 165 -6.60 19.82 6.95
N GLU A 166 -5.76 20.80 6.63
CA GLU A 166 -5.57 21.29 5.25
C GLU A 166 -5.04 20.20 4.33
N GLN A 167 -4.12 19.36 4.82
CA GLN A 167 -3.57 18.24 4.07
C GLN A 167 -4.65 17.19 3.72
N TYR A 168 -5.55 16.90 4.65
CA TYR A 168 -6.67 15.99 4.37
C TYR A 168 -7.65 16.58 3.38
N ASP A 169 -7.96 17.86 3.51
CA ASP A 169 -8.89 18.51 2.59
C ASP A 169 -8.30 18.55 1.16
N GLN A 170 -6.98 18.74 1.01
CA GLN A 170 -6.29 18.61 -0.28
C GLN A 170 -6.42 17.20 -0.87
N LEU A 171 -6.19 16.16 -0.07
CA LEU A 171 -6.31 14.76 -0.52
C LEU A 171 -7.75 14.40 -0.88
N LEU A 172 -8.74 14.85 -0.10
CA LEU A 172 -10.16 14.64 -0.37
C LEU A 172 -10.62 15.38 -1.63
N ASN A 173 -10.10 16.58 -1.89
CA ASN A 173 -10.40 17.32 -3.12
C ASN A 173 -9.81 16.62 -4.34
N GLY A 174 -8.55 16.15 -4.27
CA GLY A 174 -7.96 15.33 -5.34
C GLY A 174 -8.78 14.06 -5.62
N LEU A 175 -9.29 13.41 -4.57
CA LEU A 175 -10.20 12.27 -4.70
C LEU A 175 -11.52 12.60 -5.40
N VAL A 176 -12.11 13.76 -5.10
CA VAL A 176 -13.32 14.25 -5.79
C VAL A 176 -13.03 14.47 -7.27
N GLU A 177 -11.88 15.05 -7.60
CA GLU A 177 -11.43 15.25 -8.98
C GLU A 177 -11.26 13.91 -9.70
N ASP A 178 -10.53 12.96 -9.11
CA ASP A 178 -10.34 11.62 -9.67
C ASP A 178 -11.67 10.91 -9.96
N ILE A 179 -12.61 10.92 -8.99
CA ILE A 179 -13.93 10.31 -9.15
C ILE A 179 -14.73 11.02 -10.25
N SER A 180 -14.64 12.35 -10.33
CA SER A 180 -15.28 13.13 -11.39
C SER A 180 -14.73 12.76 -12.76
N VAL A 181 -13.42 12.57 -12.89
CA VAL A 181 -12.75 12.21 -14.16
C VAL A 181 -13.08 10.76 -14.56
N LEU A 182 -13.08 9.83 -13.62
CA LEU A 182 -13.56 8.46 -13.86
C LEU A 182 -15.01 8.46 -14.37
N SER A 183 -15.88 9.28 -13.78
CA SER A 183 -17.26 9.43 -14.25
C SER A 183 -17.35 10.12 -15.61
N LYS A 184 -16.53 11.16 -15.88
CA LYS A 184 -16.48 11.88 -17.17
C LYS A 184 -16.16 10.94 -18.33
N TYR A 185 -15.24 10.01 -18.11
CA TYR A 185 -14.83 9.04 -19.13
C TYR A 185 -15.65 7.76 -19.12
N GLU A 186 -16.67 7.65 -18.26
CA GLU A 186 -17.48 6.43 -18.09
C GLU A 186 -16.58 5.21 -17.84
N ILE A 187 -15.62 5.37 -16.92
CA ILE A 187 -14.73 4.29 -16.49
C ILE A 187 -15.44 3.47 -15.41
N ASP A 188 -15.65 2.19 -15.70
CA ASP A 188 -16.16 1.21 -14.76
C ASP A 188 -15.20 1.05 -13.58
N LEU A 189 -15.73 1.20 -12.35
CA LEU A 189 -14.90 1.19 -11.15
C LEU A 189 -14.33 -0.21 -10.86
N GLU A 190 -15.07 -1.27 -11.18
CA GLU A 190 -14.57 -2.63 -11.00
C GLU A 190 -13.39 -2.90 -11.96
N TYR A 191 -13.52 -2.48 -13.22
CA TYR A 191 -12.43 -2.49 -14.18
C TYR A 191 -11.22 -1.69 -13.66
N PHE A 192 -11.43 -0.46 -13.20
CA PHE A 192 -10.36 0.40 -12.68
C PHE A 192 -9.63 -0.27 -11.50
N GLU A 193 -10.36 -0.83 -10.54
CA GLU A 193 -9.77 -1.52 -9.39
C GLU A 193 -8.92 -2.71 -9.82
N ARG A 194 -9.42 -3.57 -10.72
CA ARG A 194 -8.66 -4.70 -11.27
C ARG A 194 -7.40 -4.24 -12.01
N TYR A 195 -7.53 -3.21 -12.84
CA TYR A 195 -6.44 -2.63 -13.62
C TYR A 195 -5.34 -2.06 -12.70
N MET A 196 -5.72 -1.32 -11.65
CA MET A 196 -4.80 -0.77 -10.65
C MET A 196 -4.15 -1.84 -9.78
N THR A 197 -4.92 -2.84 -9.37
CA THR A 197 -4.39 -4.00 -8.66
C THR A 197 -3.31 -4.68 -9.50
N LEU A 198 -3.58 -4.96 -10.77
CA LEU A 198 -2.61 -5.61 -11.66
C LEU A 198 -1.34 -4.78 -11.80
N ALA A 199 -1.47 -3.46 -11.97
CA ALA A 199 -0.33 -2.55 -12.07
C ALA A 199 0.58 -2.67 -10.84
N VAL A 200 -0.04 -2.68 -9.66
CA VAL A 200 0.66 -2.78 -8.38
C VAL A 200 1.26 -4.17 -8.17
N GLU A 201 0.56 -5.24 -8.55
CA GLU A 201 1.06 -6.62 -8.49
C GLU A 201 2.29 -6.80 -9.37
N VAL A 202 2.24 -6.31 -10.61
CA VAL A 202 3.36 -6.36 -11.56
C VAL A 202 4.58 -5.69 -10.95
N VAL A 203 4.42 -4.49 -10.39
CA VAL A 203 5.51 -3.80 -9.72
C VAL A 203 6.00 -4.56 -8.51
N ASN A 204 5.12 -5.08 -7.66
CA ASN A 204 5.51 -5.78 -6.43
C ASN A 204 6.16 -7.13 -6.68
N SER A 205 5.82 -7.79 -7.79
CA SER A 205 6.43 -9.05 -8.21
C SER A 205 7.90 -8.88 -8.60
N ALA A 206 8.27 -7.68 -9.07
CA ALA A 206 9.59 -7.38 -9.62
C ALA A 206 10.43 -6.47 -8.71
N PHE A 207 9.78 -5.58 -7.96
CA PHE A 207 10.40 -4.52 -7.19
C PHE A 207 9.82 -4.46 -5.78
N LYS A 208 10.67 -4.08 -4.83
CA LYS A 208 10.27 -3.87 -3.44
C LYS A 208 10.45 -2.40 -3.04
N CYS A 209 9.79 -1.50 -3.75
CA CYS A 209 9.87 -0.06 -3.52
C CYS A 209 8.56 0.52 -2.96
N LYS A 210 8.65 1.73 -2.41
CA LYS A 210 7.49 2.60 -2.24
C LYS A 210 7.07 3.06 -3.63
N LEU A 211 5.76 3.00 -3.88
CA LEU A 211 5.16 3.52 -5.10
C LEU A 211 4.53 4.86 -4.80
N ASN A 212 4.70 5.80 -5.71
CA ASN A 212 3.85 6.97 -5.82
C ASN A 212 2.88 6.70 -6.98
N ILE A 213 1.61 6.95 -6.72
CA ILE A 213 0.56 6.84 -7.73
C ILE A 213 -0.01 8.24 -7.87
N GLU A 214 0.07 8.77 -9.08
CA GLU A 214 -0.46 10.07 -9.44
C GLU A 214 -1.45 9.87 -10.58
N THR A 215 -2.51 10.65 -10.59
CA THR A 215 -3.60 10.58 -11.55
C THR A 215 -3.84 11.96 -12.12
N PHE A 216 -4.21 12.05 -13.40
CA PHE A 216 -4.59 13.31 -14.02
C PHE A 216 -5.49 13.11 -15.23
N ASP A 217 -6.31 14.12 -15.49
CA ASP A 217 -7.15 14.23 -16.68
C ASP A 217 -6.31 14.77 -17.85
N ASN A 218 -6.17 13.97 -18.91
CA ASN A 218 -5.54 14.42 -20.15
C ASN A 218 -6.62 14.69 -21.21
N GLU A 219 -7.09 15.93 -21.25
CA GLU A 219 -8.13 16.37 -22.18
C GLU A 219 -7.69 16.33 -23.65
N GLU A 220 -6.39 16.43 -23.95
CA GLU A 220 -5.89 16.42 -25.33
C GLU A 220 -6.11 15.07 -26.01
N ILE A 221 -5.96 13.99 -25.25
CA ILE A 221 -6.15 12.62 -25.74
C ILE A 221 -7.42 11.97 -25.21
N ASN A 222 -8.21 12.69 -24.41
CA ASN A 222 -9.43 12.22 -23.76
C ASN A 222 -9.22 10.96 -22.91
N GLN A 223 -8.22 11.01 -22.02
CA GLN A 223 -7.89 9.86 -21.16
C GLN A 223 -7.66 10.26 -19.72
N PHE A 224 -8.03 9.34 -18.83
CA PHE A 224 -7.54 9.30 -17.47
C PHE A 224 -6.17 8.63 -17.44
N VAL A 225 -5.14 9.37 -17.04
CA VAL A 225 -3.77 8.87 -17.01
C VAL A 225 -3.37 8.56 -15.57
N ILE A 226 -2.78 7.38 -15.38
CA ILE A 226 -2.28 6.89 -14.11
C ILE A 226 -0.78 6.73 -14.23
N CYS A 227 -0.05 7.48 -13.42
CA CYS A 227 1.39 7.36 -13.29
C CYS A 227 1.71 6.52 -12.05
N VAL A 228 2.30 5.34 -12.25
CA VAL A 228 2.82 4.49 -11.16
C VAL A 228 4.34 4.59 -11.16
N GLY A 229 4.90 5.31 -10.21
CA GLY A 229 6.33 5.59 -10.22
C GLY A 229 7.07 5.38 -8.92
N SER A 230 8.38 5.38 -9.05
CA SER A 230 9.33 5.20 -7.95
C SER A 230 10.65 5.86 -8.32
N GLN A 231 11.28 6.57 -7.39
CA GLN A 231 12.62 7.15 -7.58
C GLN A 231 13.72 6.12 -7.88
N PHE A 232 13.42 4.83 -7.68
CA PHE A 232 14.35 3.73 -7.90
C PHE A 232 14.23 3.07 -9.28
N PHE A 233 13.25 3.46 -10.09
CA PHE A 233 13.11 2.92 -11.44
C PHE A 233 14.13 3.57 -12.37
N ASN A 234 14.84 2.73 -13.13
CA ASN A 234 15.58 3.16 -14.31
C ASN A 234 14.78 2.84 -15.60
N ILE A 235 15.32 3.21 -16.76
CA ILE A 235 14.65 3.01 -18.05
C ILE A 235 14.41 1.51 -18.33
N GLU A 236 15.35 0.63 -17.99
CA GLU A 236 15.21 -0.81 -18.19
C GLU A 236 14.10 -1.39 -17.31
N ASP A 237 13.98 -0.94 -16.06
CA ASP A 237 12.91 -1.31 -15.14
C ASP A 237 11.53 -0.90 -15.70
N ILE A 238 11.42 0.32 -16.25
CA ILE A 238 10.17 0.82 -16.85
C ILE A 238 9.76 0.00 -18.08
N VAL A 239 10.71 -0.30 -18.98
CA VAL A 239 10.45 -1.14 -20.15
C VAL A 239 9.99 -2.54 -19.73
N TYR A 240 10.65 -3.12 -18.73
CA TYR A 240 10.27 -4.42 -18.17
C TYR A 240 8.85 -4.40 -17.58
N LEU A 241 8.51 -3.37 -16.78
CA LEU A 241 7.20 -3.22 -16.16
C LEU A 241 6.08 -3.09 -17.19
N ASN A 242 6.27 -2.27 -18.22
CA ASN A 242 5.31 -2.12 -19.31
C ASN A 242 5.04 -3.47 -19.99
N GLN A 243 6.09 -4.19 -20.39
CA GLN A 243 5.95 -5.50 -21.03
C GLN A 243 5.26 -6.52 -20.12
N LYS A 244 5.61 -6.54 -18.83
CA LYS A 244 5.04 -7.47 -17.86
C LYS A 244 3.58 -7.16 -17.58
N PHE A 245 3.22 -5.88 -17.50
CA PHE A 245 1.85 -5.43 -17.31
C PHE A 245 0.98 -5.78 -18.50
N GLU A 246 1.38 -5.43 -19.72
CA GLU A 246 0.63 -5.78 -20.95
C GLU A 246 0.43 -7.29 -21.07
N SER A 247 1.49 -8.07 -20.81
CA SER A 247 1.42 -9.54 -20.86
C SER A 247 0.43 -10.09 -19.84
N SER A 248 0.44 -9.56 -18.61
CA SER A 248 -0.44 -10.04 -17.54
C SER A 248 -1.89 -9.60 -17.77
N LEU A 249 -2.11 -8.40 -18.29
CA LEU A 249 -3.44 -7.91 -18.67
C LEU A 249 -4.05 -8.77 -19.78
N HIS A 250 -3.25 -9.14 -20.79
CA HIS A 250 -3.67 -10.05 -21.84
C HIS A 250 -4.01 -11.45 -21.32
N ILE A 251 -3.32 -11.94 -20.28
CA ILE A 251 -3.68 -13.21 -19.62
C ILE A 251 -5.05 -13.09 -18.96
N LEU A 252 -5.29 -12.06 -18.13
CA LEU A 252 -6.59 -11.86 -17.45
C LEU A 252 -7.75 -11.80 -18.45
N VAL A 253 -7.57 -11.11 -19.57
CA VAL A 253 -8.60 -11.00 -20.63
C VAL A 253 -8.86 -12.33 -21.33
N ASN A 254 -7.85 -13.18 -21.49
CA ASN A 254 -8.02 -14.48 -22.15
C ASN A 254 -8.56 -15.56 -21.22
N GLU A 255 -8.23 -15.49 -19.93
CA GLU A 255 -8.73 -16.39 -18.90
C GLU A 255 -10.12 -15.99 -18.38
N GLU A 256 -10.73 -14.96 -18.97
CA GLU A 256 -12.04 -14.40 -18.60
C GLU A 256 -12.08 -13.85 -17.16
N GLU A 257 -10.91 -13.61 -16.56
CA GLU A 257 -10.76 -12.88 -15.30
C GLU A 257 -10.90 -11.36 -15.51
N LEU A 258 -10.90 -10.87 -16.74
CA LEU A 258 -11.31 -9.52 -17.11
C LEU A 258 -12.17 -9.60 -18.36
N SER A 259 -13.37 -8.99 -18.33
CA SER A 259 -14.26 -9.04 -19.49
C SER A 259 -13.59 -8.40 -20.70
N LYS A 260 -13.64 -9.09 -21.86
CA LYS A 260 -13.16 -8.54 -23.12
C LYS A 260 -13.89 -7.25 -23.49
N ASP A 261 -15.19 -7.19 -23.25
CA ASP A 261 -16.00 -6.02 -23.54
C ASP A 261 -15.57 -4.84 -22.65
N GLN A 262 -15.36 -5.09 -21.34
CA GLN A 262 -14.81 -4.06 -20.45
C GLN A 262 -13.42 -3.63 -20.90
N TYR A 263 -12.52 -4.56 -21.26
CA TYR A 263 -11.19 -4.24 -21.73
C TYR A 263 -11.19 -3.32 -22.97
N PHE A 264 -11.96 -3.66 -24.01
CA PHE A 264 -12.00 -2.86 -25.23
C PHE A 264 -12.71 -1.52 -25.03
N ASP A 265 -13.75 -1.47 -24.19
CA ASP A 265 -14.45 -0.22 -23.87
C ASP A 265 -13.53 0.78 -23.15
N HIS A 266 -12.60 0.29 -22.32
CA HIS A 266 -11.73 1.12 -21.50
C HIS A 266 -10.36 1.41 -22.11
N LEU A 267 -9.91 0.63 -23.10
CA LEU A 267 -8.56 0.75 -23.69
C LEU A 267 -8.22 2.16 -24.19
N THR A 268 -9.22 2.93 -24.63
CA THR A 268 -9.01 4.31 -25.11
C THR A 268 -9.32 5.38 -24.07
N LYS A 269 -9.83 5.00 -22.89
CA LYS A 269 -10.26 5.89 -21.80
C LYS A 269 -9.23 6.01 -20.69
N ILE A 270 -8.40 4.99 -20.50
CA ILE A 270 -7.43 4.88 -19.40
C ILE A 270 -6.05 4.53 -19.93
N SER A 271 -5.03 5.19 -19.38
CA SER A 271 -3.63 4.92 -19.70
C SER A 271 -2.82 4.72 -18.42
N LEU A 272 -1.98 3.69 -18.40
CA LEU A 272 -1.02 3.45 -17.34
C LEU A 272 0.40 3.77 -17.82
N VAL A 273 1.14 4.52 -17.02
CA VAL A 273 2.54 4.83 -17.27
C VAL A 273 3.36 4.46 -16.05
N PHE A 274 4.42 3.66 -16.25
CA PHE A 274 5.45 3.49 -15.23
C PHE A 274 6.53 4.57 -15.38
N ALA A 275 6.89 5.23 -14.29
CA ALA A 275 7.83 6.37 -14.35
C ALA A 275 8.86 6.38 -13.21
N SER A 276 10.02 6.95 -13.49
CA SER A 276 10.98 7.34 -12.45
C SER A 276 10.58 8.71 -11.93
N ILE A 277 10.24 8.81 -10.65
CA ILE A 277 9.79 10.07 -10.03
C ILE A 277 10.95 10.64 -9.23
N HIS A 278 11.50 11.76 -9.69
CA HIS A 278 12.51 12.50 -8.94
C HIS A 278 11.84 13.48 -7.96
N PRO A 279 12.30 13.57 -6.70
CA PRO A 279 11.73 14.50 -5.72
C PRO A 279 11.70 15.96 -6.19
N ASP A 280 12.65 16.33 -7.06
CA ASP A 280 12.83 17.70 -7.55
C ASP A 280 12.06 18.01 -8.84
N SER A 281 11.41 17.03 -9.48
CA SER A 281 10.57 17.27 -10.67
C SER A 281 9.15 17.74 -10.34
N MET A 282 8.89 18.14 -9.09
CA MET A 282 7.59 18.70 -8.64
C MET A 282 7.30 20.13 -9.15
N VAL A 283 7.82 20.49 -10.32
CA VAL A 283 7.39 21.68 -11.07
C VAL A 283 6.95 21.21 -12.45
N ALA A 284 5.63 21.01 -12.56
CA ALA A 284 4.78 20.98 -13.75
C ALA A 284 5.42 20.55 -15.10
N ALA A 285 4.87 19.47 -15.66
CA ALA A 285 4.60 19.40 -17.09
C ALA A 285 3.08 19.34 -17.25
#